data_AF-A0A7W6UV05-F1
#
_entry.id   AF-A0A7W6UV05-F1
#
_cell.length_a   1.000
_cell.length_b   1.000
_cell.length_c   1.000
_cell.angle_alpha   90.00
_cell.angle_beta   90.00
_cell.angle_gamma   90.00
#
_symmetry.space_group_name_H-M   'P 1'
#
loop_
_entity.id
_entity.type
_entity.pdbx_description
1 polymer ?
#
loop_
_entity_poly.entity_id
_entity_poly.type
_entity_poly.pdbx_seq_one_letter_code
_entity_poly.pdbx_strand_id
1 'polypeptide(L)'
;MPRFQPTRPQVEIVVWLAVFLLLFCLSWSFDWHEELDAFIDKHHDYPLDHALLALNISGFLGLIYSALRISDLSREVHRRLQAEKNVDWIACHDTLTELPNRRFLDSVCAREMTDQRAQETYAVFSIDLDGFKKINDLLGHDHGDAVLKTVAQRLSSLFPREHVFRLGGDEFVVLARRTGNPDLVALGNRMVSVIGKPFTFNGVAVDLGASVGFALYPENGDDLSQVIRHSDCAMYVAKKQGRNLVKPFVASMQDELAKRIRVEADLRAAIRKAEIVPYYQPLVDLKTNRIIGFEALARWMTASGEFIPPNEFIPVAEEAGLIVELTDQLLRRACTDALSWPSEFVLSFNLSPIQLSDRLLGLRILKILGDVGLPAHRVEMEVTESAIIQDAVTAQIVLDDLVNAGVRIALDDFGTGYSSLSQLSNYRFDKIKIDRSFVASFETNDKQDKVIKAIIALGVGLGVTITAEGIEEESQLQRLQDLGCDIGQGYLLGRPAPAAELATDQVSARILQRG
;
A
#
# COMPACT_ATOMS: atom_id res chain seq x y z
N MET A 1 -10.77 -38.75 -38.68
CA MET A 1 -10.27 -39.94 -37.94
C MET A 1 -8.75 -39.88 -37.92
N PRO A 2 -8.10 -39.72 -36.77
CA PRO A 2 -6.65 -39.72 -36.71
C PRO A 2 -6.14 -41.15 -36.97
N ARG A 3 -5.23 -41.30 -37.94
CA ARG A 3 -4.54 -42.57 -38.22
C ARG A 3 -3.68 -42.91 -37.01
N PHE A 4 -4.01 -44.00 -36.32
CA PHE A 4 -3.12 -44.62 -35.33
C PHE A 4 -1.83 -45.02 -36.04
N GLN A 5 -0.76 -44.22 -35.91
CA GLN A 5 0.57 -44.65 -36.29
C GLN A 5 1.10 -45.55 -35.16
N PRO A 6 1.42 -46.83 -35.45
CA PRO A 6 1.95 -47.72 -34.42
C PRO A 6 3.29 -47.16 -33.92
N THR A 7 3.44 -47.14 -32.59
CA THR A 7 4.69 -46.72 -31.94
C THR A 7 5.80 -47.71 -32.31
N ARG A 8 7.06 -47.25 -32.38
CA ARG A 8 8.23 -48.08 -32.71
C ARG A 8 8.28 -49.44 -31.96
N PRO A 9 7.91 -49.54 -30.66
CA PRO A 9 7.86 -50.82 -29.95
C PRO A 9 6.78 -51.79 -30.48
N GLN A 10 5.65 -51.28 -30.96
CA GLN A 10 4.58 -52.12 -31.53
C GLN A 10 5.02 -52.76 -32.85
N VAL A 11 5.80 -52.03 -33.65
CA VAL A 11 6.39 -52.56 -34.89
C VAL A 11 7.42 -53.64 -34.57
N GLU A 12 8.29 -53.41 -33.59
CA GLU A 12 9.31 -54.38 -33.16
C GLU A 12 8.68 -55.67 -32.64
N ILE A 13 7.60 -55.60 -31.85
CA ILE A 13 6.87 -56.78 -31.36
C ILE A 13 6.31 -57.61 -32.52
N VAL A 14 5.69 -56.96 -33.51
CA VAL A 14 5.10 -57.65 -34.68
C VAL A 14 6.19 -58.33 -35.52
N VAL A 15 7.34 -57.68 -35.71
CA VAL A 15 8.47 -58.26 -36.45
C VAL A 15 9.02 -59.49 -35.73
N TRP A 16 9.24 -59.42 -34.41
CA TRP A 16 9.73 -60.56 -33.64
C TRP A 16 8.72 -61.73 -33.60
N LEU A 17 7.42 -61.43 -33.52
CA LEU A 17 6.36 -62.43 -33.64
C LEU A 17 6.36 -63.11 -35.02
N ALA A 18 6.54 -62.35 -36.10
CA ALA A 18 6.62 -62.90 -37.45
C ALA A 18 7.86 -63.78 -37.64
N VAL A 19 9.03 -63.36 -37.13
CA VAL A 19 10.27 -64.14 -37.15
C VAL A 19 10.11 -65.43 -36.34
N PHE A 20 9.52 -65.35 -35.14
CA PHE A 20 9.25 -66.52 -34.31
C PHE A 20 8.31 -67.52 -35.01
N LEU A 21 7.19 -67.05 -35.57
CA LEU A 21 6.25 -67.90 -36.31
C LEU A 21 6.90 -68.54 -37.53
N LEU A 22 7.75 -67.81 -38.26
CA LEU A 22 8.47 -68.34 -39.40
C LEU A 22 9.48 -69.43 -39.00
N LEU A 23 10.24 -69.21 -37.94
CA LEU A 23 11.16 -70.21 -37.38
C LEU A 23 10.41 -71.43 -36.83
N PHE A 24 9.27 -71.22 -36.19
CA PHE A 24 8.41 -72.30 -35.70
C PHE A 24 7.86 -73.15 -36.84
N CYS A 25 7.32 -72.52 -37.89
CA CYS A 25 6.82 -73.22 -39.09
C CYS A 25 7.94 -73.96 -39.83
N LEU A 26 9.14 -73.37 -39.92
CA LEU A 26 10.32 -74.04 -40.48
C LEU A 26 10.72 -75.26 -39.64
N SER A 27 10.83 -75.09 -38.32
CA SER A 27 11.14 -76.18 -37.39
C SER A 27 10.15 -77.33 -37.49
N TRP A 28 8.85 -77.02 -37.62
CA TRP A 28 7.78 -77.99 -37.81
C TRP A 28 7.87 -78.68 -39.18
N SER A 29 8.12 -77.93 -40.27
CA SER A 29 8.14 -78.49 -41.61
C SER A 29 9.32 -79.43 -41.88
N PHE A 30 10.39 -79.33 -41.10
CA PHE A 30 11.60 -80.15 -41.23
C PHE A 30 11.67 -81.28 -40.18
N ASP A 31 10.60 -81.51 -39.39
CA ASP A 31 10.59 -82.46 -38.27
C ASP A 31 11.83 -82.33 -37.37
N TRP A 32 12.31 -81.09 -37.18
CA TRP A 32 13.56 -80.81 -36.47
C TRP A 32 13.55 -81.43 -35.07
N HIS A 33 12.37 -81.55 -34.45
CA HIS A 33 12.21 -82.19 -33.16
C HIS A 33 12.65 -83.66 -33.16
N GLU A 34 12.30 -84.45 -34.19
CA GLU A 34 12.72 -85.85 -34.28
C GLU A 34 14.22 -85.98 -34.57
N GLU A 35 14.79 -85.12 -35.41
CA GLU A 35 16.24 -85.09 -35.64
C GLU A 35 17.04 -84.65 -34.41
N LEU A 36 16.51 -83.69 -33.64
CA LEU A 36 17.12 -83.22 -32.40
C LEU A 36 17.09 -84.31 -31.34
N ASP A 37 15.95 -85.00 -31.19
CA ASP A 37 15.80 -86.11 -30.25
C ASP A 37 16.73 -87.28 -30.64
N ALA A 38 16.80 -87.63 -31.93
CA ALA A 38 17.73 -88.63 -32.44
C ALA A 38 19.21 -88.21 -32.25
N PHE A 39 19.53 -86.93 -32.35
CA PHE A 39 20.87 -86.40 -32.11
C PHE A 39 21.26 -86.45 -30.62
N ILE A 40 20.33 -86.10 -29.73
CA ILE A 40 20.51 -86.17 -28.28
C ILE A 40 20.69 -87.64 -27.86
N ASP A 41 19.86 -88.56 -28.37
CA ASP A 41 19.98 -90.00 -28.12
C ASP A 41 21.28 -90.60 -28.67
N LYS A 42 21.83 -90.05 -29.76
CA LYS A 42 23.12 -90.51 -30.31
C LYS A 42 24.33 -90.03 -29.49
N HIS A 43 24.16 -89.04 -28.62
CA HIS A 43 25.23 -88.42 -27.82
C HIS A 43 24.93 -88.46 -26.31
N HIS A 44 24.35 -89.56 -25.80
CA HIS A 44 24.05 -89.79 -24.37
C HIS A 44 25.26 -89.63 -23.42
N ASP A 45 26.50 -89.70 -23.93
CA ASP A 45 27.72 -89.46 -23.13
C ASP A 45 27.87 -87.99 -22.68
N TYR A 46 27.10 -87.05 -23.27
CA TYR A 46 27.07 -85.63 -22.90
C TYR A 46 25.67 -85.22 -22.39
N PRO A 47 25.55 -84.41 -21.32
CA PRO A 47 24.27 -84.00 -20.75
C PRO A 47 23.62 -82.86 -21.56
N LEU A 48 23.37 -83.09 -22.85
CA LEU A 48 22.81 -82.12 -23.80
C LEU A 48 21.36 -81.73 -23.47
N ASP A 49 20.59 -82.67 -22.91
CA ASP A 49 19.25 -82.46 -22.36
C ASP A 49 19.24 -81.43 -21.22
N HIS A 50 20.20 -81.53 -20.29
CA HIS A 50 20.37 -80.59 -19.19
C HIS A 50 20.80 -79.21 -19.70
N ALA A 51 21.66 -79.16 -20.73
CA ALA A 51 22.08 -77.91 -21.34
C ALA A 51 20.92 -77.19 -22.04
N LEU A 52 20.07 -77.93 -22.77
CA LEU A 52 18.89 -77.39 -23.44
C LEU A 52 17.84 -76.91 -22.42
N LEU A 53 17.62 -77.67 -21.34
CA LEU A 53 16.74 -77.29 -20.24
C LEU A 53 17.24 -76.01 -19.54
N ALA A 54 18.55 -75.94 -19.25
CA ALA A 54 19.18 -74.77 -18.65
C ALA A 54 19.05 -73.53 -19.56
N LEU A 55 19.18 -73.69 -20.88
CA LEU A 55 19.00 -72.61 -21.85
C LEU A 55 17.55 -72.11 -21.86
N ASN A 56 16.58 -73.01 -21.87
CA ASN A 56 15.15 -72.67 -21.85
C ASN A 56 14.75 -71.97 -20.54
N ILE A 57 15.19 -72.50 -19.39
CA ILE A 57 14.93 -71.89 -18.08
C ILE A 57 15.58 -70.50 -18.00
N SER A 58 16.83 -70.36 -18.44
CA SER A 58 17.54 -69.08 -18.46
C SER A 58 16.87 -68.07 -19.39
N GLY A 59 16.39 -68.51 -20.56
CA GLY A 59 15.61 -67.69 -21.49
C GLY A 59 14.30 -67.22 -20.88
N PHE A 60 13.55 -68.12 -20.25
CA PHE A 60 12.28 -67.79 -19.61
C PHE A 60 12.45 -66.85 -18.41
N LEU A 61 13.45 -67.09 -17.55
CA LEU A 61 13.81 -66.17 -16.47
C LEU A 61 14.27 -64.81 -17.00
N GLY A 62 15.02 -64.79 -18.11
CA GLY A 62 15.42 -63.57 -18.80
C GLY A 62 14.23 -62.76 -19.35
N LEU A 63 13.20 -63.43 -19.88
CA LEU A 63 11.96 -62.81 -20.33
C LEU A 63 11.15 -62.23 -19.15
N ILE A 64 11.01 -62.98 -18.06
CA ILE A 64 10.36 -62.49 -16.83
C ILE A 64 11.10 -61.27 -16.28
N TYR A 65 12.43 -61.35 -16.17
CA TYR A 65 13.26 -60.23 -15.70
C TYR A 65 13.12 -59.01 -16.61
N SER A 66 13.11 -59.21 -17.93
CA SER A 66 12.93 -58.12 -18.90
C SER A 66 11.54 -57.47 -18.79
N ALA A 67 10.48 -58.27 -18.63
CA ALA A 67 9.12 -57.76 -18.44
C ALA A 67 8.99 -56.95 -17.14
N LEU A 68 9.53 -57.46 -16.03
CA LEU A 68 9.58 -56.74 -14.76
C LEU A 68 10.38 -55.44 -14.87
N ARG A 69 11.55 -55.49 -15.53
CA ARG A 69 12.42 -54.33 -15.74
C ARG A 69 11.77 -53.24 -16.60
N ILE A 70 11.04 -53.62 -17.64
CA ILE A 70 10.28 -52.69 -18.49
C ILE A 70 9.16 -52.04 -17.67
N SER A 71 8.42 -52.81 -16.87
CA SER A 71 7.37 -52.28 -15.99
C SER A 71 7.93 -51.28 -14.98
N ASP A 72 9.06 -51.59 -14.35
CA ASP A 72 9.75 -50.69 -13.42
C ASP A 72 10.23 -49.40 -14.10
N LEU A 73 10.81 -49.51 -15.30
CA LEU A 73 11.25 -48.36 -16.07
C LEU A 73 10.06 -47.47 -16.48
N SER A 74 8.96 -48.06 -16.93
CA SER A 74 7.74 -47.30 -17.25
C SER A 74 7.18 -46.57 -16.03
N ARG A 75 7.18 -47.22 -14.85
CA ARG A 75 6.77 -46.58 -13.59
C ARG A 75 7.67 -45.43 -13.20
N GLU A 76 8.99 -45.58 -13.32
CA GLU A 76 9.97 -44.54 -13.03
C GLU A 76 9.82 -43.35 -13.98
N VAL A 77 9.68 -43.59 -15.29
CA VAL A 77 9.41 -42.54 -16.28
C VAL A 77 8.11 -41.81 -15.96
N HIS A 78 7.05 -42.52 -15.59
CA HIS A 78 5.78 -41.90 -15.21
C HIS A 78 5.92 -41.01 -13.96
N ARG A 79 6.63 -41.49 -12.93
CA ARG A 79 6.91 -40.71 -11.71
C ARG A 79 7.69 -39.44 -12.03
N ARG A 80 8.71 -39.52 -12.89
CA ARG A 80 9.50 -38.36 -13.33
C ARG A 80 8.64 -37.34 -14.07
N LEU A 81 7.82 -37.78 -15.02
CA LEU A 81 6.92 -36.89 -15.77
C LEU A 81 5.87 -36.22 -14.86
N GLN A 82 5.37 -36.91 -13.84
CA GLN A 82 4.46 -36.31 -12.84
C GLN A 82 5.20 -35.31 -11.95
N ALA A 83 6.42 -35.61 -11.53
CA ALA A 83 7.25 -34.70 -10.75
C ALA A 83 7.59 -33.42 -11.55
N GLU A 84 7.97 -33.55 -12.83
CA GLU A 84 8.25 -32.41 -13.72
C GLU A 84 7.01 -31.51 -13.90
N LYS A 85 5.84 -32.08 -14.17
CA LYS A 85 4.59 -31.29 -14.28
C LYS A 85 4.24 -30.56 -13.00
N ASN A 86 4.46 -31.17 -11.83
CA ASN A 86 4.25 -30.52 -10.55
C ASN A 86 5.25 -29.38 -10.32
N VAL A 87 6.52 -29.55 -10.73
CA VAL A 87 7.53 -28.50 -10.65
C VAL A 87 7.16 -27.30 -11.52
N ASP A 88 6.72 -27.53 -12.76
CA ASP A 88 6.29 -26.46 -13.67
C ASP A 88 5.05 -25.72 -13.14
N TRP A 89 4.09 -26.45 -12.56
CA TRP A 89 2.90 -25.85 -11.97
C TRP A 89 3.27 -24.97 -10.77
N ILE A 90 4.05 -25.48 -9.82
CA ILE A 90 4.51 -24.75 -8.62
C ILE A 90 5.36 -23.54 -9.01
N ALA A 91 6.18 -23.65 -10.06
CA ALA A 91 6.98 -22.54 -10.54
C ALA A 91 6.13 -21.36 -11.03
N CYS A 92 4.91 -21.63 -11.51
CA CYS A 92 4.02 -20.67 -12.14
C CYS A 92 2.78 -20.30 -11.32
N HIS A 93 2.55 -20.93 -10.17
CA HIS A 93 1.40 -20.67 -9.30
C HIS A 93 1.86 -20.39 -7.87
N ASP A 94 1.07 -19.61 -7.16
CA ASP A 94 1.20 -19.45 -5.73
C ASP A 94 0.58 -20.68 -5.03
N THR A 95 1.37 -21.37 -4.21
CA THR A 95 0.95 -22.58 -3.49
C THR A 95 -0.16 -22.33 -2.47
N LEU A 96 -0.34 -21.09 -1.99
CA LEU A 96 -1.36 -20.76 -1.00
C LEU A 96 -2.73 -20.55 -1.63
N THR A 97 -2.79 -19.71 -2.67
CA THR A 97 -4.05 -19.29 -3.31
C THR A 97 -4.37 -20.09 -4.58
N GLU A 98 -3.43 -20.88 -5.08
CA GLU A 98 -3.48 -21.57 -6.38
C GLU A 98 -3.62 -20.65 -7.59
N LEU A 99 -3.45 -19.33 -7.41
CA LEU A 99 -3.46 -18.37 -8.50
C LEU A 99 -2.14 -18.40 -9.26
N PRO A 100 -2.15 -18.08 -10.56
CA PRO A 100 -0.95 -17.72 -11.30
C PRO A 100 -0.08 -16.70 -10.53
N ASN A 101 1.23 -16.96 -10.47
CA ASN A 101 2.18 -16.10 -9.79
C ASN A 101 2.84 -15.11 -10.77
N ARG A 102 3.78 -14.30 -10.27
CA ARG A 102 4.56 -13.34 -11.06
C ARG A 102 5.22 -13.96 -12.29
N ARG A 103 5.79 -15.16 -12.18
CA ARG A 103 6.47 -15.83 -13.29
C ARG A 103 5.50 -16.19 -14.42
N PHE A 104 4.28 -16.61 -14.09
CA PHE A 104 3.26 -16.85 -15.10
C PHE A 104 2.82 -15.52 -15.74
N LEU A 105 2.62 -14.46 -14.96
CA LEU A 105 2.31 -13.13 -15.48
C LEU A 105 3.37 -12.64 -16.49
N ASP A 106 4.65 -12.76 -16.15
CA ASP A 106 5.76 -12.40 -17.05
C ASP A 106 5.71 -13.20 -18.36
N SER A 107 5.35 -14.49 -18.30
CA SER A 107 5.18 -15.33 -19.49
C SER A 107 4.00 -14.90 -20.38
N VAL A 108 2.92 -14.40 -19.77
CA VAL A 108 1.79 -13.81 -20.51
C VAL A 108 2.24 -12.52 -21.20
N CYS A 109 2.93 -11.63 -20.49
CA CYS A 109 3.49 -10.40 -21.07
C CYS A 109 4.39 -10.69 -22.28
N ALA A 110 5.29 -11.67 -22.16
CA ALA A 110 6.21 -12.05 -23.25
C ALA A 110 5.46 -12.60 -24.49
N ARG A 111 4.36 -13.34 -24.29
CA ARG A 111 3.54 -13.87 -25.38
C ARG A 111 2.84 -12.76 -26.16
N GLU A 112 2.24 -11.79 -25.46
CA GLU A 112 1.55 -10.66 -26.09
C GLU A 112 2.52 -9.79 -26.92
N MET A 113 3.78 -9.62 -26.48
CA MET A 113 4.80 -8.91 -27.27
C MET A 113 5.15 -9.62 -28.59
N THR A 114 5.02 -10.95 -28.64
CA THR A 114 5.39 -11.76 -29.81
C THR A 114 4.27 -11.84 -30.84
N ASP A 115 3.01 -11.74 -30.40
CA ASP A 115 1.83 -11.91 -31.26
C ASP A 115 1.15 -10.57 -31.63
N GLN A 116 1.91 -9.67 -32.26
CA GLN A 116 1.42 -8.35 -32.74
C GLN A 116 0.20 -8.42 -33.70
N ARG A 117 -0.22 -9.62 -34.12
CA ARG A 117 -1.35 -9.85 -35.02
C ARG A 117 -2.71 -9.82 -34.31
N ALA A 118 -2.73 -9.99 -32.99
CA ALA A 118 -3.95 -9.83 -32.21
C ALA A 118 -3.95 -8.44 -31.57
N GLN A 119 -4.84 -7.55 -32.01
CA GLN A 119 -5.10 -6.24 -31.36
C GLN A 119 -5.84 -6.45 -30.01
N GLU A 120 -5.32 -7.32 -29.14
CA GLU A 120 -5.94 -7.56 -27.84
C GLU A 120 -5.70 -6.33 -26.95
N THR A 121 -6.79 -5.73 -26.49
CA THR A 121 -6.77 -4.61 -25.57
C THR A 121 -7.06 -5.14 -24.17
N TYR A 122 -6.31 -4.64 -23.18
CA TYR A 122 -6.43 -5.08 -21.79
C TYR A 122 -6.70 -3.89 -20.88
N ALA A 123 -7.49 -4.11 -19.84
CA ALA A 123 -7.52 -3.29 -18.64
C ALA A 123 -6.76 -4.06 -17.56
N VAL A 124 -5.67 -3.48 -17.07
CA VAL A 124 -4.86 -4.05 -16.01
C VAL A 124 -5.26 -3.39 -14.71
N PHE A 125 -5.60 -4.19 -13.70
CA PHE A 125 -5.93 -3.72 -12.36
C PHE A 125 -4.85 -4.24 -11.39
N SER A 126 -4.19 -3.34 -10.67
CA SER A 126 -3.38 -3.68 -9.50
C SER A 126 -4.20 -3.46 -8.24
N ILE A 127 -4.15 -4.42 -7.32
CA ILE A 127 -4.98 -4.49 -6.12
C ILE A 127 -4.09 -4.77 -4.91
N ASP A 128 -4.26 -3.97 -3.86
CA ASP A 128 -3.59 -4.14 -2.57
C ASP A 128 -4.64 -4.18 -1.45
N LEU A 129 -4.48 -5.11 -0.50
CA LEU A 129 -5.45 -5.33 0.57
C LEU A 129 -5.23 -4.39 1.75
N ASP A 130 -6.17 -3.48 1.95
CA ASP A 130 -6.11 -2.51 3.01
C ASP A 130 -6.30 -3.16 4.40
N GLY A 131 -5.30 -3.02 5.26
CA GLY A 131 -5.34 -3.53 6.64
C GLY A 131 -4.87 -4.98 6.81
N PHE A 132 -4.41 -5.64 5.74
CA PHE A 132 -3.92 -7.02 5.81
C PHE A 132 -2.80 -7.23 6.86
N LYS A 133 -1.85 -6.29 6.93
CA LYS A 133 -0.79 -6.34 7.95
C LYS A 133 -1.35 -6.34 9.39
N LYS A 134 -2.36 -5.50 9.68
CA LYS A 134 -3.00 -5.46 11.01
C LYS A 134 -3.65 -6.79 11.35
N ILE A 135 -4.24 -7.48 10.37
CA ILE A 135 -4.82 -8.81 10.55
C ILE A 135 -3.73 -9.82 10.94
N ASN A 136 -2.59 -9.82 10.25
CA ASN A 136 -1.47 -10.68 10.62
C ASN A 136 -0.93 -10.37 12.02
N ASP A 137 -0.76 -9.09 12.33
CA ASP A 137 -0.17 -8.65 13.60
C ASP A 137 -1.10 -8.94 14.80
N LEU A 138 -2.43 -8.87 14.61
CA LEU A 138 -3.42 -9.05 15.69
C LEU A 138 -3.98 -10.47 15.79
N LEU A 139 -4.20 -11.15 14.66
CA LEU A 139 -4.87 -12.46 14.58
C LEU A 139 -3.95 -13.60 14.14
N GLY A 140 -2.71 -13.29 13.74
CA GLY A 140 -1.72 -14.25 13.31
C GLY A 140 -1.83 -14.65 11.82
N HIS A 141 -0.76 -15.29 11.33
CA HIS A 141 -0.62 -15.64 9.92
C HIS A 141 -1.70 -16.59 9.38
N ASP A 142 -2.25 -17.49 10.20
CA ASP A 142 -3.34 -18.39 9.77
C ASP A 142 -4.58 -17.62 9.30
N HIS A 143 -4.90 -16.50 9.98
CA HIS A 143 -6.00 -15.62 9.57
C HIS A 143 -5.63 -14.87 8.28
N GLY A 144 -4.40 -14.40 8.15
CA GLY A 144 -3.91 -13.81 6.90
C GLY A 144 -4.01 -14.76 5.71
N ASP A 145 -3.61 -16.02 5.89
CA ASP A 145 -3.70 -17.04 4.86
C ASP A 145 -5.16 -17.31 4.46
N ALA A 146 -6.08 -17.32 5.42
CA ALA A 146 -7.51 -17.45 5.17
C ALA A 146 -8.08 -16.23 4.41
N VAL A 147 -7.63 -15.01 4.73
CA VAL A 147 -7.95 -13.79 3.97
C VAL A 147 -7.54 -13.97 2.52
N LEU A 148 -6.27 -14.30 2.28
CA LEU A 148 -5.69 -14.40 0.94
C LEU A 148 -6.42 -15.44 0.08
N LYS A 149 -6.73 -16.60 0.65
CA LYS A 149 -7.54 -17.64 -0.03
C LYS A 149 -8.94 -17.14 -0.37
N THR A 150 -9.60 -16.45 0.55
CA THR A 150 -10.95 -15.92 0.35
C THR A 150 -10.97 -14.83 -0.73
N VAL A 151 -10.00 -13.93 -0.72
CA VAL A 151 -9.83 -12.89 -1.75
C VAL A 151 -9.57 -13.52 -3.11
N ALA A 152 -8.67 -14.50 -3.18
CA ALA A 152 -8.38 -15.22 -4.42
C ALA A 152 -9.64 -15.87 -5.01
N GLN A 153 -10.43 -16.54 -4.19
CA GLN A 153 -11.70 -17.15 -4.61
C GLN A 153 -12.71 -16.11 -5.11
N ARG A 154 -12.82 -14.98 -4.41
CA ARG A 154 -13.72 -13.87 -4.75
C ARG A 154 -13.35 -13.23 -6.08
N LEU A 155 -12.07 -12.95 -6.30
CA LEU A 155 -11.57 -12.44 -7.58
C LEU A 155 -11.74 -13.48 -8.69
N SER A 156 -11.45 -14.74 -8.41
CA SER A 156 -11.64 -15.86 -9.35
C SER A 156 -13.11 -16.12 -9.72
N SER A 157 -14.05 -15.63 -8.92
CA SER A 157 -15.49 -15.70 -9.22
C SER A 157 -15.94 -14.55 -10.13
N LEU A 158 -15.22 -13.42 -10.09
CA LEU A 158 -15.45 -12.27 -10.96
C LEU A 158 -14.73 -12.42 -12.31
N PHE A 159 -13.56 -13.04 -12.29
CA PHE A 159 -12.68 -13.26 -13.44
C PHE A 159 -12.19 -14.71 -13.43
N PRO A 160 -12.02 -15.36 -14.59
CA PRO A 160 -11.42 -16.69 -14.61
C PRO A 160 -10.02 -16.67 -13.96
N ARG A 161 -9.61 -17.79 -13.33
CA ARG A 161 -8.34 -17.87 -12.56
C ARG A 161 -7.12 -17.47 -13.40
N GLU A 162 -7.14 -17.70 -14.71
CA GLU A 162 -6.05 -17.35 -15.64
C GLU A 162 -5.86 -15.83 -15.81
N HIS A 163 -6.83 -15.03 -15.39
CA HIS A 163 -6.81 -13.57 -15.45
C HIS A 163 -6.44 -12.92 -14.12
N VAL A 164 -6.36 -13.68 -13.03
CA VAL A 164 -6.07 -13.18 -11.67
C VAL A 164 -4.72 -13.72 -11.22
N PHE A 165 -3.83 -12.82 -10.82
CA PHE A 165 -2.47 -13.14 -10.42
C PHE A 165 -2.25 -12.71 -8.97
N ARG A 166 -1.49 -13.48 -8.21
CA ARG A 166 -0.94 -13.04 -6.92
C ARG A 166 0.56 -12.81 -7.06
N LEU A 167 0.98 -11.57 -6.86
CA LEU A 167 2.39 -11.18 -7.06
C LEU A 167 3.27 -11.46 -5.84
N GLY A 168 2.67 -11.47 -4.65
CA GLY A 168 3.33 -11.66 -3.37
C GLY A 168 2.62 -10.86 -2.28
N GLY A 169 2.82 -11.22 -1.01
CA GLY A 169 2.17 -10.53 0.10
C GLY A 169 0.64 -10.46 -0.06
N ASP A 170 0.11 -9.25 -0.02
CA ASP A 170 -1.28 -8.84 -0.23
C ASP A 170 -1.58 -8.26 -1.63
N GLU A 171 -0.66 -8.41 -2.58
CA GLU A 171 -0.80 -7.83 -3.93
C GLU A 171 -1.40 -8.81 -4.94
N PHE A 172 -2.45 -8.35 -5.62
CA PHE A 172 -3.11 -9.07 -6.71
C PHE A 172 -3.10 -8.22 -7.99
N VAL A 173 -3.06 -8.86 -9.14
CA VAL A 173 -3.24 -8.23 -10.45
C VAL A 173 -4.35 -8.92 -11.21
N VAL A 174 -5.19 -8.16 -11.90
CA VAL A 174 -6.21 -8.68 -12.81
C VAL A 174 -5.96 -8.15 -14.23
N LEU A 175 -5.86 -9.07 -15.19
CA LEU A 175 -5.79 -8.75 -16.62
C LEU A 175 -7.17 -8.96 -17.25
N ALA A 176 -7.98 -7.92 -17.37
CA ALA A 176 -9.29 -8.01 -18.01
C ALA A 176 -9.19 -7.68 -19.50
N ARG A 177 -9.56 -8.62 -20.38
CA ARG A 177 -9.70 -8.35 -21.82
C ARG A 177 -10.79 -7.32 -22.04
N ARG A 178 -10.51 -6.32 -22.87
CA ARG A 178 -11.46 -5.25 -23.20
C ARG A 178 -12.21 -5.58 -24.48
N THR A 179 -13.53 -5.66 -24.35
CA THR A 179 -14.46 -5.75 -25.49
C THR A 179 -15.42 -4.57 -25.40
N GLY A 180 -15.41 -3.69 -26.40
CA GLY A 180 -16.20 -2.45 -26.38
C GLY A 180 -15.60 -1.38 -25.46
N ASN A 181 -16.44 -0.60 -24.77
CA ASN A 181 -16.03 0.48 -23.87
C ASN A 181 -16.59 0.26 -22.46
N PRO A 182 -16.03 -0.68 -21.68
CA PRO A 182 -16.53 -0.98 -20.33
C PRO A 182 -16.26 0.16 -19.36
N ASP A 183 -17.18 0.38 -18.40
CA ASP A 183 -16.94 1.27 -17.27
C ASP A 183 -15.99 0.59 -16.27
N LEU A 184 -14.70 0.91 -16.39
CA LEU A 184 -13.64 0.32 -15.58
C LEU A 184 -13.65 0.81 -14.14
N VAL A 185 -14.18 2.02 -13.88
CA VAL A 185 -14.34 2.53 -12.53
C VAL A 185 -15.42 1.73 -11.81
N ALA A 186 -16.56 1.47 -12.47
CA ALA A 186 -17.59 0.60 -11.93
C ALA A 186 -17.09 -0.84 -11.70
N LEU A 187 -16.25 -1.36 -12.61
CA LEU A 187 -15.63 -2.68 -12.44
C LEU A 187 -14.67 -2.73 -11.25
N GLY A 188 -13.80 -1.74 -11.09
CA GLY A 188 -12.93 -1.63 -9.92
C GLY A 188 -13.72 -1.50 -8.63
N ASN A 189 -14.80 -0.71 -8.60
CA ASN A 189 -15.66 -0.55 -7.42
C ASN A 189 -16.34 -1.87 -7.05
N ARG A 190 -16.70 -2.68 -8.06
CA ARG A 190 -17.20 -4.04 -7.84
C ARG A 190 -16.14 -4.96 -7.23
N MET A 191 -14.87 -4.86 -7.65
CA MET A 191 -13.78 -5.60 -7.02
C MET A 191 -13.64 -5.21 -5.55
N VAL A 192 -13.55 -3.91 -5.23
CA VAL A 192 -13.48 -3.39 -3.86
C VAL A 192 -14.65 -3.91 -3.03
N SER A 193 -15.88 -3.80 -3.53
CA SER A 193 -17.08 -4.27 -2.84
C SER A 193 -17.07 -5.78 -2.58
N VAL A 194 -16.60 -6.58 -3.54
CA VAL A 194 -16.53 -8.03 -3.39
C VAL A 194 -15.43 -8.44 -2.41
N ILE A 195 -14.26 -7.81 -2.48
CA ILE A 195 -13.14 -8.03 -1.56
C ILE A 195 -13.54 -7.64 -0.13
N GLY A 196 -14.23 -6.51 0.05
CA GLY A 196 -14.64 -6.02 1.36
C GLY A 196 -15.87 -6.66 1.98
N LYS A 197 -16.41 -7.74 1.38
CA LYS A 197 -17.47 -8.50 2.05
C LYS A 197 -16.91 -9.11 3.35
N PRO A 198 -17.56 -8.93 4.52
CA PRO A 198 -17.12 -9.59 5.74
C PRO A 198 -17.04 -11.11 5.54
N PHE A 199 -16.05 -11.75 6.14
CA PHE A 199 -16.00 -13.20 6.23
C PHE A 199 -15.57 -13.64 7.63
N THR A 200 -15.98 -14.84 8.01
CA THR A 200 -15.72 -15.38 9.34
C THR A 200 -14.73 -16.53 9.23
N PHE A 201 -13.65 -16.49 10.01
CA PHE A 201 -12.69 -17.57 10.17
C PHE A 201 -12.47 -17.82 11.66
N ASN A 202 -12.54 -19.08 12.09
CA ASN A 202 -12.45 -19.47 13.51
C ASN A 202 -13.34 -18.65 14.47
N GLY A 203 -14.53 -18.24 14.01
CA GLY A 203 -15.49 -17.47 14.80
C GLY A 203 -15.20 -15.97 14.90
N VAL A 204 -14.13 -15.47 14.26
CA VAL A 204 -13.80 -14.04 14.19
C VAL A 204 -14.24 -13.48 12.85
N ALA A 205 -15.02 -12.40 12.86
CA ALA A 205 -15.36 -11.66 11.65
C ALA A 205 -14.21 -10.72 11.29
N VAL A 206 -13.75 -10.81 10.04
CA VAL A 206 -12.69 -9.96 9.50
C VAL A 206 -13.31 -8.97 8.52
N ASP A 207 -13.01 -7.69 8.75
CA ASP A 207 -13.31 -6.60 7.81
C ASP A 207 -12.03 -6.20 7.09
N LEU A 208 -12.10 -6.01 5.77
CA LEU A 208 -10.96 -5.81 4.90
C LEU A 208 -11.33 -4.82 3.81
N GLY A 209 -10.39 -3.94 3.47
CA GLY A 209 -10.53 -3.05 2.32
C GLY A 209 -9.68 -3.47 1.13
N ALA A 210 -9.82 -2.74 0.02
CA ALA A 210 -8.89 -2.87 -1.10
C ALA A 210 -8.68 -1.54 -1.81
N SER A 211 -7.43 -1.23 -2.11
CA SER A 211 -7.06 -0.11 -2.96
C SER A 211 -6.78 -0.65 -4.36
N VAL A 212 -7.41 -0.06 -5.37
CA VAL A 212 -7.36 -0.55 -6.76
C VAL A 212 -6.88 0.55 -7.69
N GLY A 213 -5.85 0.26 -8.47
CA GLY A 213 -5.40 1.11 -9.57
C GLY A 213 -5.58 0.40 -10.89
N PHE A 214 -5.91 1.14 -11.95
CA PHE A 214 -6.00 0.53 -13.28
C PHE A 214 -5.37 1.35 -14.39
N ALA A 215 -4.83 0.66 -15.38
CA ALA A 215 -4.26 1.23 -16.59
C ALA A 215 -4.68 0.40 -17.81
N LEU A 216 -4.62 1.02 -18.98
CA LEU A 216 -5.11 0.48 -20.23
C LEU A 216 -3.96 0.10 -21.17
N TYR A 217 -4.03 -1.09 -21.75
CA TYR A 217 -3.18 -1.48 -22.86
C TYR A 217 -3.98 -1.40 -24.17
N PRO A 218 -3.46 -0.72 -25.21
CA PRO A 218 -2.15 -0.04 -25.31
C PRO A 218 -2.15 1.46 -24.91
N GLU A 219 -3.26 2.04 -24.45
CA GLU A 219 -3.38 3.51 -24.29
C GLU A 219 -2.45 4.12 -23.22
N ASN A 220 -2.02 3.31 -22.25
CA ASN A 220 -1.14 3.72 -21.17
C ASN A 220 0.22 3.02 -21.25
N GLY A 221 0.61 2.38 -22.34
CA GLY A 221 1.95 1.79 -22.45
C GLY A 221 2.13 0.94 -23.70
N ASP A 222 3.38 0.86 -24.17
CA ASP A 222 3.75 0.14 -25.38
C ASP A 222 3.78 -1.38 -25.19
N ASP A 223 3.93 -1.83 -23.94
CA ASP A 223 3.87 -3.23 -23.53
C ASP A 223 3.08 -3.44 -22.22
N LEU A 224 2.62 -4.67 -22.01
CA LEU A 224 1.79 -5.02 -20.86
C LEU A 224 2.53 -4.86 -19.52
N SER A 225 3.84 -5.06 -19.49
CA SER A 225 4.67 -4.89 -18.29
C SER A 225 4.70 -3.42 -17.85
N GLN A 226 4.80 -2.49 -18.81
CA GLN A 226 4.70 -1.06 -18.55
C GLN A 226 3.31 -0.70 -18.02
N VAL A 227 2.24 -1.22 -18.62
CA VAL A 227 0.86 -0.97 -18.16
C VAL A 227 0.62 -1.51 -16.75
N ILE A 228 1.18 -2.67 -16.40
CA ILE A 228 1.15 -3.20 -15.02
C ILE A 228 1.84 -2.25 -14.03
N ARG A 229 2.98 -1.67 -14.39
CA ARG A 229 3.64 -0.66 -13.54
C ARG A 229 2.79 0.61 -13.39
N HIS A 230 2.05 0.97 -14.42
CA HIS A 230 1.17 2.15 -14.40
C HIS A 230 -0.09 1.90 -13.55
N SER A 231 -0.70 0.71 -13.62
CA SER A 231 -1.80 0.35 -12.72
C SER A 231 -1.34 0.27 -11.27
N ASP A 232 -0.13 -0.19 -11.02
CA ASP A 232 0.48 -0.23 -9.68
C ASP A 232 0.71 1.18 -9.10
N CYS A 233 1.20 2.11 -9.93
CA CYS A 233 1.32 3.51 -9.56
C CYS A 233 -0.05 4.12 -9.17
N ALA A 234 -1.09 3.85 -9.96
CA ALA A 234 -2.45 4.32 -9.65
C ALA A 234 -3.01 3.69 -8.35
N MET A 235 -2.70 2.42 -8.10
CA MET A 235 -3.12 1.69 -6.90
C MET A 235 -2.46 2.28 -5.65
N TYR A 236 -1.17 2.60 -5.74
CA TYR A 236 -0.45 3.28 -4.68
C TYR A 236 -1.10 4.63 -4.34
N VAL A 237 -1.45 5.43 -5.36
CA VAL A 237 -2.15 6.71 -5.15
C VAL A 237 -3.53 6.50 -4.51
N ALA A 238 -4.27 5.47 -4.93
CA ALA A 238 -5.55 5.11 -4.29
C ALA A 238 -5.37 4.77 -2.81
N LYS A 239 -4.32 4.01 -2.46
CA LYS A 239 -3.98 3.64 -1.08
C LYS A 239 -3.66 4.86 -0.21
N LYS A 240 -3.03 5.89 -0.79
CA LYS A 240 -2.70 7.13 -0.07
C LYS A 240 -3.88 8.09 0.11
N GLN A 241 -4.80 8.17 -0.85
CA GLN A 241 -5.89 9.14 -0.83
C GLN A 241 -7.09 8.76 0.04
N GLY A 242 -7.07 7.61 0.71
CA GLY A 242 -8.15 7.24 1.64
C GLY A 242 -8.43 5.75 1.77
N ARG A 243 -7.73 4.87 1.02
CA ARG A 243 -7.99 3.42 0.96
C ARG A 243 -9.40 3.12 0.43
N ASN A 244 -9.70 1.87 0.05
CA ASN A 244 -11.03 1.54 -0.54
C ASN A 244 -11.40 2.37 -1.78
N LEU A 245 -10.40 2.84 -2.51
CA LEU A 245 -10.57 3.70 -3.69
C LEU A 245 -10.15 2.97 -4.95
N VAL A 246 -10.75 3.40 -6.06
CA VAL A 246 -10.39 3.00 -7.42
C VAL A 246 -9.84 4.21 -8.15
N LYS A 247 -8.64 4.11 -8.71
CA LYS A 247 -8.02 5.21 -9.47
C LYS A 247 -7.57 4.76 -10.88
N PRO A 248 -7.92 5.51 -11.93
CA PRO A 248 -7.27 5.35 -13.23
C PRO A 248 -5.84 5.88 -13.15
N PHE A 249 -4.94 5.30 -13.92
CA PHE A 249 -3.62 5.85 -14.14
C PHE A 249 -3.69 7.17 -14.89
N VAL A 250 -2.94 8.16 -14.39
CA VAL A 250 -2.68 9.44 -15.04
C VAL A 250 -1.18 9.68 -14.98
N ALA A 251 -0.56 10.16 -16.07
CA ALA A 251 0.89 10.32 -16.17
C ALA A 251 1.51 11.10 -14.99
N SER A 252 0.81 12.11 -14.48
CA SER A 252 1.26 12.91 -13.32
C SER A 252 1.50 12.10 -12.04
N MET A 253 0.87 10.92 -11.90
CA MET A 253 1.08 10.03 -10.74
C MET A 253 2.51 9.48 -10.68
N GLN A 254 3.16 9.27 -11.84
CA GLN A 254 4.55 8.80 -11.88
C GLN A 254 5.51 9.88 -11.37
N ASP A 255 5.27 11.12 -11.79
CA ASP A 255 6.06 12.26 -11.35
C ASP A 255 5.91 12.46 -9.84
N GLU A 256 4.70 12.33 -9.30
CA GLU A 256 4.42 12.39 -7.87
C GLU A 256 5.15 11.29 -7.08
N LEU A 257 5.10 10.05 -7.57
CA LEU A 257 5.80 8.92 -6.94
C LEU A 257 7.33 9.10 -6.98
N ALA A 258 7.88 9.51 -8.13
CA ALA A 258 9.31 9.77 -8.28
C ALA A 258 9.78 10.94 -7.42
N LYS A 259 8.96 12.01 -7.32
CA LYS A 259 9.21 13.13 -6.41
C LYS A 259 9.24 12.65 -4.97
N ARG A 260 8.27 11.83 -4.55
CA ARG A 260 8.19 11.29 -3.19
C ARG A 260 9.41 10.45 -2.80
N ILE A 261 9.86 9.55 -3.68
CA ILE A 261 11.06 8.73 -3.44
C ILE A 261 12.30 9.61 -3.23
N ARG A 262 12.42 10.69 -4.01
CA ARG A 262 13.51 11.67 -3.87
C ARG A 262 13.42 12.41 -2.54
N VAL A 263 12.25 12.92 -2.19
CA VAL A 263 11.96 13.59 -0.91
C VAL A 263 12.33 12.69 0.25
N GLU A 264 11.93 11.41 0.23
CA GLU A 264 12.26 10.44 1.29
C GLU A 264 13.77 10.21 1.44
N ALA A 265 14.48 10.06 0.32
CA ALA A 265 15.93 9.87 0.31
C ALA A 265 16.67 11.06 0.95
N ASP A 266 16.24 12.28 0.62
CA ASP A 266 16.87 13.52 1.08
C ASP A 266 16.47 13.89 2.52
N LEU A 267 15.24 13.56 2.93
CA LEU A 267 14.64 13.98 4.19
C LEU A 267 15.47 13.57 5.41
N ARG A 268 15.96 12.33 5.43
CA ARG A 268 16.79 11.84 6.55
C ARG A 268 18.10 12.61 6.67
N ALA A 269 18.69 13.03 5.55
CA ALA A 269 19.89 13.87 5.57
C ALA A 269 19.58 15.30 6.02
N ALA A 270 18.46 15.87 5.55
CA ALA A 270 18.00 17.21 5.91
C ALA A 270 17.72 17.33 7.42
N ILE A 271 17.06 16.35 8.02
CA ILE A 271 16.82 16.29 9.48
C ILE A 271 18.14 16.26 10.24
N ARG A 272 19.08 15.37 9.87
CA ARG A 272 20.39 15.29 10.56
C ARG A 272 21.22 16.57 10.46
N LYS A 273 21.05 17.33 9.36
CA LYS A 273 21.76 18.59 9.13
C LYS A 273 20.99 19.81 9.64
N ALA A 274 19.80 19.63 10.23
CA ALA A 274 18.90 20.71 10.62
C ALA A 274 18.59 21.71 9.48
N GLU A 275 18.42 21.20 8.25
CA GLU A 275 18.05 21.99 7.06
C GLU A 275 16.56 22.37 7.04
N ILE A 276 15.73 21.66 7.81
CA ILE A 276 14.31 21.97 7.98
C ILE A 276 14.18 22.90 9.17
N VAL A 277 13.66 24.10 8.93
CA VAL A 277 13.62 25.19 9.92
C VAL A 277 12.20 25.73 10.10
N PRO A 278 11.87 26.26 11.29
CA PRO A 278 10.59 26.93 11.51
C PRO A 278 10.58 28.33 10.89
N TYR A 279 9.51 28.64 10.17
CA TYR A 279 9.10 30.01 9.85
C TYR A 279 7.90 30.35 10.73
N TYR A 280 7.70 31.64 10.97
CA TYR A 280 6.74 32.11 11.95
C TYR A 280 5.70 32.98 11.27
N GLN A 281 4.43 32.58 11.36
CA GLN A 281 3.31 33.36 10.86
C GLN A 281 2.64 34.13 12.00
N PRO A 282 2.38 35.45 11.86
CA PRO A 282 1.75 36.23 12.93
C PRO A 282 0.33 35.77 13.25
N LEU A 283 0.04 35.70 14.55
CA LEU A 283 -1.32 35.60 15.10
C LEU A 283 -1.74 37.00 15.58
N VAL A 284 -2.86 37.51 15.05
CA VAL A 284 -3.31 38.89 15.31
C VAL A 284 -4.63 38.89 16.07
N ASP A 285 -4.70 39.60 17.19
CA ASP A 285 -5.95 39.88 17.88
C ASP A 285 -6.78 40.85 17.03
N LEU A 286 -7.97 40.41 16.60
CA LEU A 286 -8.80 41.15 15.64
C LEU A 286 -9.52 42.35 16.25
N LYS A 287 -9.58 42.45 17.58
CA LYS A 287 -10.20 43.58 18.29
C LYS A 287 -9.22 44.73 18.44
N THR A 288 -7.94 44.42 18.63
CA THR A 288 -6.88 45.40 18.89
C THR A 288 -5.93 45.60 17.71
N ASN A 289 -6.00 44.73 16.70
CA ASN A 289 -5.07 44.65 15.56
C ASN A 289 -3.60 44.54 16.01
N ARG A 290 -3.35 43.85 17.11
CA ARG A 290 -1.99 43.62 17.63
C ARG A 290 -1.59 42.17 17.45
N ILE A 291 -0.30 41.97 17.15
CA ILE A 291 0.30 40.64 17.16
C ILE A 291 0.31 40.14 18.61
N ILE A 292 -0.13 38.90 18.81
CA ILE A 292 -0.18 38.23 20.12
C ILE A 292 0.70 36.97 20.18
N GLY A 293 1.35 36.63 19.07
CA GLY A 293 2.15 35.42 18.97
C GLY A 293 2.41 35.04 17.52
N PHE A 294 3.00 33.87 17.35
CA PHE A 294 3.31 33.31 16.04
C PHE A 294 3.04 31.81 16.00
N GLU A 295 2.54 31.33 14.87
CA GLU A 295 2.52 29.92 14.54
C GLU A 295 3.83 29.50 13.86
N ALA A 296 4.46 28.44 14.36
CA ALA A 296 5.64 27.85 13.77
C ALA A 296 5.25 26.86 12.67
N LEU A 297 5.70 27.16 11.46
CA LEU A 297 5.45 26.40 10.25
C LEU A 297 6.77 25.87 9.70
N ALA A 298 6.89 24.56 9.58
CA ALA A 298 8.08 23.92 9.03
C ALA A 298 8.36 24.40 7.59
N ARG A 299 9.62 24.64 7.24
CA ARG A 299 10.04 24.99 5.88
C ARG A 299 11.30 24.22 5.55
N TRP A 300 11.33 23.61 4.37
CA TRP A 300 12.49 22.89 3.89
C TRP A 300 12.96 23.46 2.56
N MET A 301 14.18 23.98 2.56
CA MET A 301 14.94 24.30 1.36
C MET A 301 15.98 23.21 1.16
N THR A 302 16.00 22.56 0.00
CA THR A 302 17.03 21.58 -0.31
C THR A 302 18.38 22.26 -0.56
N ALA A 303 19.46 21.48 -0.53
CA ALA A 303 20.79 21.97 -0.87
C ALA A 303 20.89 22.54 -2.30
N SER A 304 20.01 22.14 -3.23
CA SER A 304 19.92 22.70 -4.58
C SER A 304 19.11 24.01 -4.65
N GLY A 305 18.54 24.47 -3.54
CA GLY A 305 17.72 25.68 -3.45
C GLY A 305 16.25 25.48 -3.83
N GLU A 306 15.77 24.23 -3.94
CA GLU A 306 14.36 23.92 -4.17
C GLU A 306 13.58 24.01 -2.85
N PHE A 307 12.45 24.71 -2.85
CA PHE A 307 11.53 24.73 -1.71
C PHE A 307 10.60 23.53 -1.74
N ILE A 308 10.68 22.67 -0.73
CA ILE A 308 9.75 21.56 -0.54
C ILE A 308 8.71 21.96 0.50
N PRO A 309 7.41 22.03 0.13
CA PRO A 309 6.37 22.47 1.04
C PRO A 309 6.02 21.38 2.07
N PRO A 310 5.49 21.74 3.27
CA PRO A 310 5.17 20.80 4.35
C PRO A 310 4.23 19.66 3.96
N ASN A 311 3.24 19.95 3.12
CA ASN A 311 2.30 18.95 2.62
C ASN A 311 2.97 17.85 1.77
N GLU A 312 4.21 18.05 1.31
CA GLU A 312 4.97 17.03 0.59
C GLU A 312 5.91 16.23 1.50
N PHE A 313 6.60 16.86 2.45
CA PHE A 313 7.60 16.14 3.26
C PHE A 313 7.10 15.66 4.62
N ILE A 314 6.09 16.29 5.23
CA ILE A 314 5.54 15.84 6.53
C ILE A 314 4.91 14.45 6.41
N PRO A 315 4.06 14.13 5.40
CA PRO A 315 3.53 12.78 5.24
C PRO A 315 4.62 11.73 4.98
N VAL A 316 5.70 12.13 4.31
CA VAL A 316 6.86 11.25 4.09
C VAL A 316 7.62 11.01 5.40
N ALA A 317 7.80 12.04 6.24
CA ALA A 317 8.41 11.92 7.56
C ALA A 317 7.61 10.98 8.47
N GLU A 318 6.29 11.09 8.44
CA GLU A 318 5.35 10.24 9.18
C GLU A 318 5.50 8.77 8.81
N GLU A 319 5.46 8.46 7.51
CA GLU A 319 5.55 7.08 7.02
C GLU A 319 6.93 6.46 7.19
N ALA A 320 7.99 7.27 7.05
CA ALA A 320 9.36 6.84 7.26
C ALA A 320 9.74 6.72 8.75
N GLY A 321 8.82 7.07 9.67
CA GLY A 321 9.07 7.07 11.12
C GLY A 321 10.05 8.16 11.58
N LEU A 322 10.24 9.21 10.77
CA LEU A 322 11.15 10.33 11.02
C LEU A 322 10.46 11.53 11.68
N ILE A 323 9.11 11.53 11.74
CA ILE A 323 8.33 12.67 12.25
C ILE A 323 8.68 13.05 13.69
N VAL A 324 8.99 12.07 14.55
CA VAL A 324 9.36 12.32 15.94
C VAL A 324 10.65 13.13 16.03
N GLU A 325 11.70 12.70 15.33
CA GLU A 325 12.99 13.40 15.32
C GLU A 325 12.85 14.81 14.74
N LEU A 326 12.08 14.95 13.65
CA LEU A 326 11.81 16.23 13.01
C LEU A 326 11.08 17.20 13.95
N THR A 327 9.98 16.75 14.57
CA THR A 327 9.17 17.57 15.47
C THR A 327 9.97 18.02 16.69
N ASP A 328 10.75 17.13 17.31
CA ASP A 328 11.57 17.48 18.48
C ASP A 328 12.60 18.57 18.15
N GLN A 329 13.26 18.46 16.99
CA GLN A 329 14.23 19.46 16.53
C GLN A 329 13.55 20.80 16.23
N LEU A 330 12.44 20.79 15.50
CA LEU A 330 11.69 21.99 15.15
C LEU A 330 11.12 22.68 16.38
N LEU A 331 10.52 21.93 17.31
CA LEU A 331 9.97 22.46 18.55
C LEU A 331 11.07 23.09 19.40
N ARG A 332 12.21 22.42 19.57
CA ARG A 332 13.34 22.97 20.33
C ARG A 332 13.83 24.28 19.72
N ARG A 333 13.91 24.35 18.38
CA ARG A 333 14.28 25.58 17.68
C ARG A 333 13.24 26.68 17.86
N ALA A 334 11.96 26.35 17.69
CA ALA A 334 10.85 27.26 17.86
C ALA A 334 10.77 27.85 19.27
N CYS A 335 10.95 27.00 20.29
CA CYS A 335 11.01 27.46 21.68
C CYS A 335 12.19 28.40 21.92
N THR A 336 13.35 28.10 21.31
CA THR A 336 14.56 28.94 21.44
C THR A 336 14.34 30.31 20.81
N ASP A 337 13.76 30.35 19.60
CA ASP A 337 13.46 31.61 18.93
C ASP A 337 12.40 32.41 19.71
N ALA A 338 11.40 31.74 20.31
CA ALA A 338 10.34 32.37 21.11
C ALA A 338 10.81 33.05 22.41
N LEU A 339 11.97 32.66 22.94
CA LEU A 339 12.58 33.35 24.08
C LEU A 339 12.96 34.80 23.76
N SER A 340 13.20 35.13 22.49
CA SER A 340 13.51 36.49 22.06
C SER A 340 12.29 37.40 21.91
N TRP A 341 11.08 36.82 21.93
CA TRP A 341 9.83 37.56 21.78
C TRP A 341 9.36 38.17 23.10
N PRO A 342 8.45 39.16 23.06
CA PRO A 342 7.78 39.66 24.26
C PRO A 342 7.17 38.52 25.09
N SER A 343 7.21 38.65 26.41
CA SER A 343 6.81 37.60 27.36
C SER A 343 5.35 37.16 27.22
N GLU A 344 4.52 38.03 26.69
CA GLU A 344 3.10 37.83 26.45
C GLU A 344 2.83 37.08 25.14
N PHE A 345 3.82 36.97 24.24
CA PHE A 345 3.64 36.30 22.96
C PHE A 345 3.66 34.79 23.10
N VAL A 346 2.69 34.17 22.44
CA VAL A 346 2.51 32.72 22.37
C VAL A 346 3.19 32.15 21.12
N LEU A 347 3.87 31.01 21.30
CA LEU A 347 4.32 30.14 20.23
C LEU A 347 3.26 29.07 20.01
N SER A 348 2.65 29.04 18.82
CA SER A 348 1.78 27.94 18.40
C SER A 348 2.55 26.93 17.56
N PHE A 349 2.35 25.63 17.82
CA PHE A 349 3.10 24.55 17.18
C PHE A 349 2.21 23.34 16.88
N ASN A 350 2.28 22.83 15.65
CA ASN A 350 1.48 21.70 15.17
C ASN A 350 2.01 20.34 15.62
N LEU A 351 1.11 19.47 16.09
CA LEU A 351 1.41 18.08 16.41
C LEU A 351 0.85 17.12 15.36
N SER A 352 1.69 16.19 14.90
CA SER A 352 1.25 15.13 13.98
C SER A 352 0.29 14.15 14.68
N PRO A 353 -0.76 13.65 13.99
CA PRO A 353 -1.66 12.63 14.52
C PRO A 353 -0.95 11.36 15.02
N ILE A 354 0.13 10.96 14.35
CA ILE A 354 0.90 9.76 14.72
C ILE A 354 1.60 9.96 16.06
N GLN A 355 2.04 11.18 16.36
CA GLN A 355 2.71 11.48 17.63
C GLN A 355 1.72 11.46 18.80
N LEU A 356 0.46 11.86 18.59
CA LEU A 356 -0.58 11.79 19.62
C LEU A 356 -0.93 10.36 20.06
N SER A 357 -0.50 9.35 19.31
CA SER A 357 -0.60 7.94 19.71
C SER A 357 0.55 7.49 20.64
N ASP A 358 1.53 8.36 20.94
CA ASP A 358 2.63 8.09 21.87
C ASP A 358 2.33 8.68 23.26
N ARG A 359 2.08 7.79 24.24
CA ARG A 359 1.81 8.17 25.64
C ARG A 359 2.94 8.98 26.29
N LEU A 360 4.16 8.94 25.76
CA LEU A 360 5.30 9.69 26.30
C LEU A 360 5.49 11.06 25.63
N LEU A 361 4.62 11.44 24.67
CA LEU A 361 4.73 12.72 23.96
C LEU A 361 4.68 13.92 24.92
N GLY A 362 3.72 13.93 25.85
CA GLY A 362 3.57 15.02 26.82
C GLY A 362 4.86 15.26 27.62
N LEU A 363 5.41 14.21 28.23
CA LEU A 363 6.69 14.27 28.94
C LEU A 363 7.86 14.74 28.06
N ARG A 364 7.89 14.34 26.79
CA ARG A 364 8.94 14.75 25.84
C ARG A 364 8.87 16.24 25.53
N ILE A 365 7.67 16.76 25.26
CA ILE A 365 7.44 18.19 25.05
C ILE A 365 7.85 18.97 26.29
N LEU A 366 7.38 18.57 27.48
CA LEU A 366 7.72 19.25 28.74
C LEU A 366 9.22 19.23 29.02
N LYS A 367 9.91 18.14 28.67
CA LYS A 367 11.37 18.08 28.74
C LYS A 367 12.02 19.09 27.81
N ILE A 368 11.58 19.21 26.55
CA ILE A 368 12.11 20.21 25.62
C ILE A 368 11.89 21.63 26.16
N LEU A 369 10.69 21.93 26.68
CA LEU A 369 10.39 23.23 27.29
C LEU A 369 11.29 23.52 28.49
N GLY A 370 11.51 22.53 29.36
CA GLY A 370 12.41 22.64 30.50
C GLY A 370 13.87 22.82 30.12
N ASP A 371 14.35 22.09 29.11
CA ASP A 371 15.73 22.20 28.60
C ASP A 371 16.00 23.57 27.98
N VAL A 372 15.02 24.14 27.27
CA VAL A 372 15.13 25.46 26.61
C VAL A 372 14.87 26.60 27.60
N GLY A 373 13.99 26.39 28.58
CA GLY A 373 13.58 27.39 29.56
C GLY A 373 12.37 28.25 29.14
N LEU A 374 11.59 27.83 28.14
CA LEU A 374 10.37 28.54 27.73
C LEU A 374 9.21 28.17 28.68
N PRO A 375 8.53 29.15 29.31
CA PRO A 375 7.37 28.87 30.16
C PRO A 375 6.24 28.17 29.40
N ALA A 376 5.65 27.13 29.97
CA ALA A 376 4.61 26.31 29.33
C ALA A 376 3.40 27.14 28.85
N HIS A 377 2.98 28.16 29.60
CA HIS A 377 1.85 29.03 29.25
C HIS A 377 2.08 29.93 28.02
N ARG A 378 3.32 30.00 27.53
CA ARG A 378 3.68 30.68 26.27
C ARG A 378 3.63 29.72 25.07
N VAL A 379 3.26 28.47 25.27
CA VAL A 379 3.20 27.46 24.22
C VAL A 379 1.77 27.03 24.03
N GLU A 380 1.37 26.96 22.76
CA GLU A 380 0.12 26.40 22.31
C GLU A 380 0.42 25.24 21.36
N MET A 381 -0.23 24.10 21.61
CA MET A 381 -0.10 22.91 20.78
C MET A 381 -1.36 22.75 19.95
N GLU A 382 -1.19 22.69 18.63
CA GLU A 382 -2.28 22.53 17.68
C GLU A 382 -2.44 21.05 17.35
N VAL A 383 -3.68 20.57 17.44
CA VAL A 383 -4.04 19.18 17.19
C VAL A 383 -5.26 19.13 16.28
N THR A 384 -5.21 18.29 15.25
CA THR A 384 -6.37 18.13 14.38
C THR A 384 -7.44 17.26 15.03
N GLU A 385 -8.69 17.51 14.66
CA GLU A 385 -9.83 16.71 15.12
C GLU A 385 -9.66 15.21 14.88
N SER A 386 -9.18 14.83 13.69
CA SER A 386 -9.00 13.43 13.29
C SER A 386 -7.94 12.73 14.16
N ALA A 387 -6.92 13.46 14.61
CA ALA A 387 -5.87 12.93 15.48
C ALA A 387 -6.40 12.47 16.84
N ILE A 388 -7.32 13.25 17.42
CA ILE A 388 -7.90 12.96 18.73
C ILE A 388 -8.79 11.71 18.67
N ILE A 389 -9.54 11.53 17.57
CA ILE A 389 -10.49 10.42 17.42
C ILE A 389 -9.77 9.08 17.19
N GLN A 390 -8.59 9.10 16.56
CA GLN A 390 -7.86 7.88 16.19
C GLN A 390 -7.47 7.01 17.41
N ASP A 391 -7.01 7.64 18.50
CA ASP A 391 -6.76 6.99 19.80
C ASP A 391 -7.10 7.95 20.95
N ALA A 392 -8.41 8.10 21.20
CA ALA A 392 -8.94 9.03 22.19
C ALA A 392 -8.37 8.84 23.61
N VAL A 393 -8.07 7.60 24.01
CA VAL A 393 -7.55 7.31 25.35
C VAL A 393 -6.13 7.82 25.50
N THR A 394 -5.27 7.54 24.51
CA THR A 394 -3.88 8.01 24.54
C THR A 394 -3.82 9.53 24.34
N ALA A 395 -4.61 10.08 23.41
CA ALA A 395 -4.68 11.52 23.19
C ALA A 395 -5.10 12.27 24.45
N GLN A 396 -6.12 11.80 25.19
CA GLN A 396 -6.54 12.40 26.46
C GLN A 396 -5.39 12.49 27.46
N ILE A 397 -4.62 11.41 27.64
CA ILE A 397 -3.49 11.38 28.59
C ILE A 397 -2.44 12.43 28.21
N VAL A 398 -2.07 12.48 26.93
CA VAL A 398 -1.06 13.43 26.43
C VAL A 398 -1.54 14.87 26.60
N LEU A 399 -2.79 15.16 26.24
CA LEU A 399 -3.35 16.51 26.37
C LEU A 399 -3.49 16.92 27.84
N ASP A 400 -3.91 16.01 28.72
CA ASP A 400 -3.99 16.28 30.16
C ASP A 400 -2.61 16.59 30.76
N ASP A 401 -1.56 15.84 30.39
CA ASP A 401 -0.19 16.12 30.82
C ASP A 401 0.26 17.53 30.42
N LEU A 402 -0.06 17.96 29.20
CA LEU A 402 0.28 19.28 28.68
C LEU A 402 -0.52 20.40 29.37
N VAL A 403 -1.84 20.24 29.47
CA VAL A 403 -2.73 21.21 30.12
C VAL A 403 -2.39 21.38 31.60
N ASN A 404 -2.11 20.29 32.31
CA ASN A 404 -1.73 20.34 33.73
C ASN A 404 -0.38 21.05 33.95
N ALA A 405 0.51 21.03 32.97
CA ALA A 405 1.75 21.80 32.98
C ALA A 405 1.57 23.26 32.56
N GLY A 406 0.38 23.64 32.08
CA GLY A 406 0.03 24.99 31.66
C GLY A 406 0.24 25.28 30.18
N VAL A 407 0.47 24.26 29.34
CA VAL A 407 0.48 24.41 27.87
C VAL A 407 -0.96 24.56 27.37
N ARG A 408 -1.18 25.47 26.41
CA ARG A 408 -2.49 25.69 25.80
C ARG A 408 -2.74 24.68 24.68
N ILE A 409 -3.98 24.25 24.50
CA ILE A 409 -4.36 23.34 23.41
C ILE A 409 -5.31 24.04 22.45
N ALA A 410 -4.94 24.04 21.17
CA ALA A 410 -5.77 24.53 20.08
C ALA A 410 -6.25 23.35 19.23
N LEU A 411 -7.54 23.35 18.90
CA LEU A 411 -8.12 22.42 17.95
C LEU A 411 -8.04 23.00 16.55
N ASP A 412 -7.31 22.31 15.67
CA ASP A 412 -7.06 22.72 14.29
C ASP A 412 -8.01 22.03 13.29
N ASP A 413 -8.15 22.62 12.10
CA ASP A 413 -8.98 22.14 10.98
C ASP A 413 -10.46 21.92 11.32
N PHE A 414 -11.02 22.70 12.26
CA PHE A 414 -12.38 22.46 12.77
C PHE A 414 -13.45 22.59 11.68
N GLY A 415 -14.32 21.58 11.59
CA GLY A 415 -15.43 21.53 10.62
C GLY A 415 -15.15 20.75 9.34
N THR A 416 -13.93 20.25 9.14
CA THR A 416 -13.55 19.41 7.99
C THR A 416 -13.73 17.91 8.25
N GLY A 417 -13.95 17.50 9.51
CA GLY A 417 -14.06 16.11 9.96
C GLY A 417 -15.43 15.71 10.52
N TYR A 418 -15.49 14.49 11.08
CA TYR A 418 -16.68 13.87 11.69
C TYR A 418 -16.70 14.06 13.22
N SER A 419 -16.63 15.29 13.71
CA SER A 419 -16.75 15.59 15.13
C SER A 419 -18.18 15.43 15.61
N SER A 420 -18.34 14.71 16.72
CA SER A 420 -19.50 14.93 17.58
C SER A 420 -19.14 16.04 18.56
N LEU A 421 -20.00 17.05 18.69
CA LEU A 421 -19.90 18.07 19.76
C LEU A 421 -19.70 17.45 21.16
N SER A 422 -20.17 16.22 21.36
CA SER A 422 -19.97 15.45 22.59
C SER A 422 -18.51 15.08 22.87
N GLN A 423 -17.68 14.91 21.83
CA GLN A 423 -16.25 14.66 22.00
C GLN A 423 -15.52 15.93 22.39
N LEU A 424 -15.87 17.08 21.78
CA LEU A 424 -15.29 18.38 22.11
C LEU A 424 -15.52 18.75 23.58
N SER A 425 -16.67 18.38 24.16
CA SER A 425 -16.95 18.65 25.58
C SER A 425 -16.10 17.84 26.56
N ASN A 426 -15.44 16.77 26.12
CA ASN A 426 -14.63 15.91 26.99
C ASN A 426 -13.19 16.41 27.17
N TYR A 427 -12.71 17.27 26.27
CA TYR A 427 -11.36 17.80 26.30
C TYR A 427 -11.35 19.28 26.71
N ARG A 428 -10.25 19.71 27.32
CA ARG A 428 -10.03 21.13 27.66
C ARG A 428 -9.25 21.79 26.53
N PHE A 429 -9.97 22.47 25.65
CA PHE A 429 -9.37 23.31 24.62
C PHE A 429 -9.40 24.77 25.04
N ASP A 430 -8.34 25.51 24.74
CA ASP A 430 -8.27 26.96 24.92
C ASP A 430 -8.72 27.71 23.67
N LYS A 431 -8.60 27.05 22.50
CA LYS A 431 -8.77 27.68 21.20
C LYS A 431 -9.31 26.70 20.15
N ILE A 432 -10.09 27.22 19.20
CA ILE A 432 -10.53 26.52 17.99
C ILE A 432 -10.09 27.34 16.77
N LYS A 433 -9.44 26.70 15.79
CA LYS A 433 -9.05 27.30 14.51
C LYS A 433 -10.08 26.92 13.43
N ILE A 434 -10.59 27.92 12.72
CA ILE A 434 -11.48 27.75 11.58
C ILE A 434 -10.60 27.61 10.33
N ASP A 435 -10.70 26.46 9.66
CA ASP A 435 -9.94 26.19 8.45
C ASP A 435 -10.20 27.23 7.35
N ARG A 436 -9.14 27.54 6.59
CA ARG A 436 -9.15 28.50 5.50
C ARG A 436 -10.20 28.22 4.43
N SER A 437 -10.63 26.98 4.23
CA SER A 437 -11.64 26.66 3.20
C SER A 437 -13.01 27.25 3.51
N PHE A 438 -13.32 27.50 4.80
CA PHE A 438 -14.52 28.23 5.19
C PHE A 438 -14.36 29.73 4.97
N VAL A 439 -13.18 30.28 5.31
CA VAL A 439 -12.85 31.71 5.19
C VAL A 439 -12.80 32.16 3.71
N ALA A 440 -12.28 31.31 2.82
CA ALA A 440 -12.10 31.64 1.41
C ALA A 440 -13.40 31.89 0.63
N SER A 441 -14.54 31.35 1.07
CA SER A 441 -15.77 31.36 0.25
C SER A 441 -17.05 31.81 0.96
N PHE A 442 -16.99 32.21 2.24
CA PHE A 442 -18.20 32.64 2.97
C PHE A 442 -18.88 33.88 2.40
N GLU A 443 -18.13 34.79 1.75
CA GLU A 443 -18.70 36.01 1.16
C GLU A 443 -19.63 35.70 -0.01
N THR A 444 -19.37 34.60 -0.72
CA THR A 444 -20.16 34.15 -1.87
C THR A 444 -21.14 33.02 -1.53
N ASN A 445 -21.06 32.47 -0.32
CA ASN A 445 -21.83 31.32 0.12
C ASN A 445 -22.46 31.54 1.52
N ASP A 446 -23.73 31.92 1.52
CA ASP A 446 -24.52 32.14 2.75
C ASP A 446 -24.51 30.93 3.71
N LYS A 447 -24.35 29.69 3.21
CA LYS A 447 -24.22 28.53 4.09
C LYS A 447 -22.93 28.56 4.89
N GLN A 448 -21.81 28.91 4.26
CA GLN A 448 -20.52 28.99 4.94
C GLN A 448 -20.46 30.17 5.92
N ASP A 449 -21.04 31.33 5.58
CA ASP A 449 -21.17 32.45 6.53
C ASP A 449 -21.94 32.03 7.80
N LYS A 450 -23.02 31.26 7.64
CA LYS A 450 -23.78 30.69 8.76
C LYS A 450 -22.97 29.67 9.58
N VAL A 451 -22.15 28.85 8.92
CA VAL A 451 -21.26 27.90 9.61
C VAL A 451 -20.22 28.65 10.45
N ILE A 452 -19.54 29.65 9.89
CA ILE A 452 -18.58 30.49 10.62
C ILE A 452 -19.25 31.15 11.83
N LYS A 453 -20.43 31.77 11.64
CA LYS A 453 -21.22 32.34 12.74
C LYS A 453 -21.52 31.33 13.85
N ALA A 454 -21.88 30.11 13.48
CA ALA A 454 -22.18 29.05 14.44
C ALA A 454 -20.91 28.62 15.21
N ILE A 455 -19.77 28.52 14.54
CA ILE A 455 -18.48 28.19 15.18
C ILE A 455 -18.06 29.31 16.14
N ILE A 456 -18.19 30.58 15.74
CA ILE A 456 -17.90 31.71 16.62
C ILE A 456 -18.81 31.71 17.85
N ALA A 457 -20.11 31.51 17.65
CA ALA A 457 -21.08 31.42 18.75
C ALA A 457 -20.79 30.23 19.68
N LEU A 458 -20.35 29.09 19.13
CA LEU A 458 -19.90 27.93 19.91
C LEU A 458 -18.68 28.28 20.76
N GLY A 459 -17.70 28.99 20.19
CA GLY A 459 -16.53 29.48 20.91
C GLY A 459 -16.90 30.28 22.15
N VAL A 460 -17.77 31.28 21.96
CA VAL A 460 -18.31 32.10 23.06
C VAL A 460 -19.06 31.24 24.09
N GLY A 461 -19.87 30.28 23.65
CA GLY A 461 -20.63 29.40 24.54
C GLY A 461 -19.78 28.46 25.39
N LEU A 462 -18.62 28.03 24.87
CA LEU A 462 -17.68 27.15 25.56
C LEU A 462 -16.59 27.91 26.34
N GLY A 463 -16.48 29.23 26.14
CA GLY A 463 -15.41 30.03 26.70
C GLY A 463 -14.05 29.77 26.06
N VAL A 464 -14.03 29.35 24.79
CA VAL A 464 -12.81 29.09 24.01
C VAL A 464 -12.60 30.19 22.98
N THR A 465 -11.34 30.49 22.71
CA THR A 465 -10.96 31.55 21.75
C THR A 465 -11.09 31.04 20.31
N ILE A 466 -11.56 31.88 19.39
CA ILE A 466 -11.66 31.49 17.98
C ILE A 466 -10.57 32.16 17.14
N THR A 467 -9.83 31.36 16.37
CA THR A 467 -8.90 31.83 15.34
C THR A 467 -9.48 31.56 13.96
N ALA A 468 -9.51 32.56 13.08
CA ALA A 468 -9.85 32.37 11.68
C ALA A 468 -8.59 32.38 10.80
N GLU A 469 -8.42 31.34 9.99
CA GLU A 469 -7.26 31.18 9.12
C GLU A 469 -7.52 31.57 7.67
N GLY A 470 -6.46 31.89 6.93
CA GLY A 470 -6.54 32.17 5.50
C GLY A 470 -7.19 33.51 5.17
N ILE A 471 -7.04 34.51 6.04
CA ILE A 471 -7.48 35.89 5.75
C ILE A 471 -6.55 36.50 4.69
N GLU A 472 -7.06 36.66 3.48
CA GLU A 472 -6.33 37.17 2.32
C GLU A 472 -6.84 38.54 1.86
N GLU A 473 -8.11 38.87 2.15
CA GLU A 473 -8.77 40.10 1.71
C GLU A 473 -9.31 40.94 2.88
N GLU A 474 -9.34 42.26 2.72
CA GLU A 474 -9.80 43.19 3.75
C GLU A 474 -11.29 43.00 4.09
N SER A 475 -12.10 42.62 3.10
CA SER A 475 -13.52 42.32 3.31
C SER A 475 -13.71 41.10 4.23
N GLN A 476 -12.84 40.10 4.11
CA GLN A 476 -12.86 38.93 4.99
C GLN A 476 -12.53 39.32 6.43
N LEU A 477 -11.50 40.14 6.61
CA LEU A 477 -11.08 40.66 7.90
C LEU A 477 -12.21 41.45 8.58
N GLN A 478 -12.80 42.40 7.86
CA GLN A 478 -13.89 43.23 8.38
C GLN A 478 -15.09 42.37 8.77
N ARG A 479 -15.46 41.39 7.94
CA ARG A 479 -16.57 40.50 8.27
C ARG A 479 -16.28 39.68 9.53
N LEU A 480 -15.08 39.11 9.67
CA LEU A 480 -14.72 38.34 10.86
C LEU A 480 -14.72 39.19 12.13
N GLN A 481 -14.29 40.46 12.03
CA GLN A 481 -14.41 41.45 13.11
C GLN A 481 -15.87 41.74 13.47
N ASP A 482 -16.73 41.95 12.47
CA ASP A 482 -18.16 42.19 12.68
C ASP A 482 -18.86 41.00 13.36
N LEU A 483 -18.40 39.78 13.08
CA LEU A 483 -18.88 38.56 13.74
C LEU A 483 -18.32 38.36 15.15
N GLY A 484 -17.34 39.18 15.56
CA GLY A 484 -16.70 39.10 16.87
C GLY A 484 -15.67 37.98 16.99
N CYS A 485 -15.05 37.56 15.89
CA CYS A 485 -13.92 36.62 15.92
C CYS A 485 -12.75 37.22 16.75
N ASP A 486 -12.05 36.38 17.52
CA ASP A 486 -11.03 36.85 18.45
C ASP A 486 -9.67 37.06 17.77
N ILE A 487 -9.21 36.06 17.00
CA ILE A 487 -7.87 36.02 16.42
C ILE A 487 -7.97 35.77 14.91
N GLY A 488 -7.08 36.39 14.14
CA GLY A 488 -6.95 36.19 12.71
C GLY A 488 -5.54 35.80 12.32
N GLN A 489 -5.46 34.98 11.27
CA GLN A 489 -4.22 34.59 10.62
C GLN A 489 -4.43 34.54 9.11
N GLY A 490 -3.45 35.02 8.34
CA GLY A 490 -3.50 34.99 6.89
C GLY A 490 -2.48 35.91 6.25
N TYR A 491 -2.36 35.85 4.92
CA TYR A 491 -1.36 36.62 4.19
C TYR A 491 -1.60 38.13 4.21
N LEU A 492 -2.85 38.56 4.44
CA LEU A 492 -3.16 39.97 4.67
C LEU A 492 -2.51 40.48 5.96
N LEU A 493 -2.52 39.66 7.02
CA LEU A 493 -2.03 40.01 8.36
C LEU A 493 -0.53 39.78 8.52
N GLY A 494 0.04 38.86 7.76
CA GLY A 494 1.47 38.61 7.70
C GLY A 494 1.81 37.27 7.06
N ARG A 495 2.87 37.26 6.24
CA ARG A 495 3.39 36.04 5.65
C ARG A 495 4.33 35.32 6.61
N PRO A 496 4.42 33.98 6.57
CA PRO A 496 5.42 33.23 7.33
C PRO A 496 6.84 33.73 6.99
N ALA A 497 7.62 34.06 8.02
CA ALA A 497 8.97 34.60 7.87
C ALA A 497 9.97 33.91 8.84
N PRO A 498 11.27 33.84 8.53
CA PRO A 498 12.26 33.30 9.44
C PRO A 498 12.45 34.22 10.67
N ALA A 499 12.91 33.66 11.81
CA ALA A 499 13.09 34.41 13.06
C ALA A 499 13.93 35.70 12.90
N ALA A 500 14.94 35.70 12.03
CA ALA A 500 15.82 36.85 11.80
C ALA A 500 15.07 38.07 11.21
N GLU A 501 14.05 37.83 10.38
CA GLU A 501 13.24 38.90 9.78
C GLU A 501 12.26 39.48 10.80
N LEU A 502 11.72 38.64 11.70
CA LEU A 502 10.85 39.09 12.80
C LEU A 502 11.56 40.02 13.79
N ALA A 503 12.87 39.84 13.99
CA ALA A 503 13.67 40.70 14.87
C ALA A 503 13.96 42.09 14.25
N THR A 504 13.87 42.21 12.92
CA THR A 504 14.19 43.43 12.17
C THR A 504 12.95 44.30 11.97
N ASP A 505 11.79 43.67 11.73
CA ASP A 505 10.48 44.29 11.78
C ASP A 505 9.96 44.26 13.23
N GLN A 506 10.46 45.15 14.10
CA GLN A 506 9.87 45.35 15.42
C GLN A 506 8.34 45.49 15.27
N VAL A 507 7.58 44.45 15.65
CA VAL A 507 6.44 44.34 16.59
C VAL A 507 5.47 45.55 16.74
N SER A 508 5.58 46.58 15.90
CA SER A 508 5.03 47.92 16.09
C SER A 508 4.73 48.69 14.80
N ALA A 509 5.13 48.25 13.59
CA ALA A 509 5.21 49.19 12.46
C ALA A 509 4.46 48.86 11.15
N ARG A 510 3.61 47.82 11.05
CA ARG A 510 2.98 47.49 9.75
C ARG A 510 1.47 47.30 9.64
N ILE A 511 0.68 47.77 10.62
CA ILE A 511 -0.79 47.88 10.45
C ILE A 511 -1.27 49.36 10.47
N LEU A 512 -0.39 50.34 10.70
CA LEU A 512 -0.76 51.77 10.82
C LEU A 512 -0.38 52.69 9.63
N GLN A 513 -0.02 52.16 8.45
CA GLN A 513 0.37 53.02 7.29
C GLN A 513 -0.35 52.73 5.96
N ARG A 514 -1.61 52.31 6.00
CA ARG A 514 -2.52 52.46 4.85
C ARG A 514 -3.85 53.04 5.31
N GLY A 515 -3.79 54.28 5.79
CA GLY A 515 -4.93 55.20 5.77
C GLY A 515 -5.06 55.86 4.41
#